data_AF-A0AAD4VMF6-F1
#
_entry.id   AF-A0AAD4VMF6-F1
#
_cell.length_a   1.000
_cell.length_b   1.000
_cell.length_c   1.000
_cell.angle_alpha   90.00
_cell.angle_beta   90.00
_cell.angle_gamma   90.00
#
_symmetry.space_group_name_H-M   'P 1'
#
loop_
_entity.id
_entity.type
_entity.pdbx_description
1 polymer ?
#
loop_
_entity_poly.entity_id
_entity_poly.type
_entity_poly.pdbx_seq_one_letter_code
_entity_poly.pdbx_strand_id
1 'polypeptide(L)'
;MRLWQLKELVLNGNKDLGGLIPWWVGNFSAQLEKLDIGFNSFHGEIPESLLYLKSLKYLDLGNNNLSGTLSDFHQSLVFLNLGSNQFSGTLPCFFACVQSLRVLNLANNSVMGGMPTCMASLQALKHLNLSFNHLSYELSPRLVFSEKLLVLDLSNNDLSGHLPSKIAETTEKSGLVLLDLSHNRFSGEIPLKITELKSLQALFLSNNLLVGEIPARIGNLTYLQVIDLSHNLLSGSIPLNIVGCFQLLALILNNNNLSGEIQPELDALDSLKILDISNNKISGEIPLTLAGCKSLEIVDFSSNNLSGTLSDAITKWSNLRYLSLAQNEFSGNLPSWLFTFQVIRKMDFSGNKFSGFIPDGNFNMSINFKNGELDKMQREPFGTMHNADTKVFIIVTGSTELSFSYVLSSVVGIDFSNNVLDGEIPVGLFGLRGLQYLNLSHNFLQGRVPDLEKMWSLRALDISHNSLSGHIPGNISSLQDLTLLDLSYNCFSGFVTKKQGYWRFPGAFAGNPDLCLESSDGGCDPASLPVVPGNALEGEEDEGSISVWVFCLSAFLSFYFGGLALFCSPRARNYILQTKA
;
A
#
# COMPACT_ATOMS: atom_id res chain seq x y z
N MET A 1 -20.01 6.16 51.49
CA MET A 1 -20.44 7.57 51.31
C MET A 1 -21.26 7.65 50.04
N ARG A 2 -22.47 8.24 50.07
CA ARG A 2 -23.17 8.57 48.82
C ARG A 2 -22.70 9.96 48.38
N LEU A 3 -22.09 10.07 47.20
CA LEU A 3 -21.57 11.32 46.66
C LEU A 3 -22.67 12.10 45.93
N TRP A 4 -23.72 12.51 46.64
CA TRP A 4 -24.94 13.10 46.05
C TRP A 4 -24.74 14.38 45.23
N GLN A 5 -23.58 15.04 45.35
CA GLN A 5 -23.23 16.26 44.63
C GLN A 5 -22.24 16.01 43.48
N LEU A 6 -21.86 14.75 43.23
CA LEU A 6 -20.91 14.44 42.17
C LEU A 6 -21.53 14.72 40.81
N LYS A 7 -20.82 15.50 40.00
CA LYS A 7 -21.21 15.85 38.62
C LYS A 7 -20.39 15.15 37.56
N GLU A 8 -19.14 14.83 37.86
CA GLU A 8 -18.23 14.20 36.91
C GLU A 8 -17.49 13.05 37.59
N LEU A 9 -17.43 11.91 36.92
CA LEU A 9 -16.62 10.78 37.31
C LEU A 9 -15.76 10.38 36.11
N VAL A 10 -14.44 10.52 36.24
CA VAL A 10 -13.46 10.17 35.20
C VAL A 10 -12.48 9.18 35.80
N LEU A 11 -12.49 7.95 35.29
CA LEU A 11 -11.63 6.84 35.70
C LEU A 11 -11.01 6.17 34.46
N ASN A 12 -10.79 6.91 33.37
CA ASN A 12 -10.28 6.34 32.13
C ASN A 12 -8.79 5.96 32.21
N GLY A 13 -8.39 4.96 31.42
CA GLY A 13 -7.00 4.55 31.29
C GLY A 13 -6.43 3.71 32.45
N ASN A 14 -7.28 3.12 33.29
CA ASN A 14 -6.88 2.28 34.42
C ASN A 14 -7.04 0.79 34.05
N LYS A 15 -6.02 0.19 33.43
CA LYS A 15 -6.10 -1.20 32.91
C LYS A 15 -6.51 -2.26 33.95
N ASP A 16 -6.19 -2.05 35.22
CA ASP A 16 -6.55 -2.97 36.32
C ASP A 16 -7.99 -2.78 36.83
N LEU A 17 -8.65 -1.67 36.44
CA LEU A 17 -10.04 -1.40 36.79
C LEU A 17 -10.96 -2.16 35.83
N GLY A 18 -11.78 -3.06 36.35
CA GLY A 18 -12.67 -3.90 35.53
C GLY A 18 -13.78 -4.59 36.30
N GLY A 19 -14.31 -5.66 35.73
CA GLY A 19 -15.50 -6.35 36.22
C GLY A 19 -16.79 -5.81 35.60
N LEU A 20 -17.93 -6.15 36.21
CA LEU A 20 -19.22 -5.58 35.80
C LEU A 20 -19.30 -4.11 36.21
N ILE A 21 -19.83 -3.25 35.34
CA ILE A 21 -20.22 -1.89 35.74
C ILE A 21 -21.31 -2.04 36.83
N PRO A 22 -21.09 -1.53 38.06
CA PRO A 22 -22.03 -1.74 39.14
C PRO A 22 -23.41 -1.15 38.83
N TRP A 23 -24.48 -1.92 39.08
CA TRP A 23 -25.85 -1.49 38.82
C TRP A 23 -26.24 -0.18 39.54
N TRP A 24 -25.58 0.16 40.64
CA TRP A 24 -25.84 1.37 41.40
C TRP A 24 -25.14 2.61 40.83
N VAL A 25 -24.31 2.50 39.78
CA VAL A 25 -23.59 3.65 39.21
C VAL A 25 -24.54 4.74 38.69
N GLY A 26 -25.68 4.35 38.11
CA GLY A 26 -26.75 5.27 37.71
C GLY A 26 -27.50 5.90 38.89
N ASN A 27 -27.32 5.38 40.11
CA ASN A 27 -27.90 5.90 41.34
C ASN A 27 -26.84 6.53 42.27
N PHE A 28 -25.61 6.69 41.76
CA PHE A 28 -24.48 7.19 42.52
C PHE A 28 -24.63 8.68 42.87
N SER A 29 -25.16 9.45 41.92
CA SER A 29 -25.54 10.86 42.06
C SER A 29 -26.59 11.21 41.01
N ALA A 30 -27.71 11.80 41.44
CA ALA A 30 -28.72 12.34 40.53
C ALA A 30 -28.25 13.60 39.78
N GLN A 31 -27.04 14.09 40.09
CA GLN A 31 -26.40 15.25 39.43
C GLN A 31 -25.26 14.84 38.49
N LEU A 32 -25.00 13.55 38.29
CA LEU A 32 -23.88 13.10 37.46
C LEU A 32 -24.16 13.46 35.99
N GLU A 33 -23.37 14.38 35.44
CA GLU A 33 -23.46 14.89 34.07
C GLU A 33 -22.43 14.22 33.14
N LYS A 34 -21.29 13.79 33.69
CA LYS A 34 -20.21 13.14 32.95
C LYS A 34 -19.78 11.84 33.62
N LEU A 35 -19.78 10.76 32.84
CA LEU A 35 -19.14 9.50 33.20
C LEU A 35 -18.17 9.11 32.09
N ASP A 36 -16.89 9.00 32.45
CA ASP A 36 -15.83 8.55 31.56
C ASP A 36 -15.06 7.42 32.24
N ILE A 37 -15.31 6.21 31.79
CA ILE A 37 -14.62 4.99 32.25
C ILE A 37 -14.05 4.22 31.06
N GLY A 38 -13.64 4.93 30.01
CA GLY A 38 -13.01 4.32 28.84
C GLY A 38 -11.60 3.80 29.10
N PHE A 39 -11.06 2.96 28.20
CA PHE A 39 -9.71 2.40 28.30
C PHE A 39 -9.45 1.65 29.63
N ASN A 40 -10.40 0.79 30.00
CA ASN A 40 -10.37 -0.04 31.21
C ASN A 40 -10.64 -1.51 30.83
N SER A 41 -10.93 -2.36 31.81
CA SER A 41 -11.22 -3.79 31.64
C SER A 41 -12.65 -4.16 32.07
N PHE A 42 -13.62 -3.24 31.96
CA PHE A 42 -15.02 -3.52 32.29
C PHE A 42 -15.64 -4.48 31.28
N HIS A 43 -16.53 -5.38 31.75
CA HIS A 43 -17.22 -6.35 30.91
C HIS A 43 -18.71 -6.48 31.27
N GLY A 44 -19.46 -7.25 30.49
CA GLY A 44 -20.91 -7.41 30.66
C GLY A 44 -21.71 -6.25 30.08
N GLU A 45 -23.00 -6.19 30.40
CA GLU A 45 -23.93 -5.22 29.81
C GLU A 45 -23.88 -3.84 30.50
N ILE A 46 -24.35 -2.82 29.78
CA ILE A 46 -24.60 -1.50 30.37
C ILE A 46 -25.76 -1.64 31.37
N PRO A 47 -25.57 -1.28 32.66
CA PRO A 47 -26.62 -1.42 33.65
C PRO A 47 -27.79 -0.48 33.35
N GLU A 48 -29.02 -1.00 33.50
CA GLU A 48 -30.26 -0.28 33.21
C GLU A 48 -30.33 1.10 33.90
N SER A 49 -29.82 1.22 35.12
CA SER A 49 -29.80 2.49 35.86
C SER A 49 -29.08 3.62 35.13
N LEU A 50 -28.09 3.29 34.28
CA LEU A 50 -27.35 4.27 33.48
C LEU A 50 -28.14 4.70 32.22
N LEU A 51 -29.00 3.83 31.69
CA LEU A 51 -29.89 4.11 30.56
C LEU A 51 -31.02 5.11 30.90
N TYR A 52 -31.29 5.31 32.20
CA TYR A 52 -32.35 6.19 32.71
C TYR A 52 -31.84 7.41 33.51
N LEU A 53 -30.52 7.58 33.65
CA LEU A 53 -29.94 8.67 34.42
C LEU A 53 -30.10 10.02 33.67
N LYS A 54 -31.16 10.76 34.01
CA LYS A 54 -31.58 12.01 33.32
C LYS A 54 -30.56 13.13 33.32
N SER A 55 -29.66 13.19 34.31
CA SER A 55 -28.63 14.23 34.39
C SER A 55 -27.48 14.01 33.42
N LEU A 56 -27.27 12.77 32.96
CA LEU A 56 -26.09 12.39 32.19
C LEU A 56 -26.14 13.01 30.79
N LYS A 57 -25.03 13.65 30.40
CA LYS A 57 -24.85 14.31 29.10
C LYS A 57 -23.64 13.77 28.35
N TYR A 58 -22.61 13.33 29.06
CA TYR A 58 -21.39 12.78 28.50
C TYR A 58 -21.18 11.38 29.04
N LEU A 59 -21.13 10.40 28.14
CA LEU A 59 -20.86 9.01 28.46
C LEU A 59 -19.75 8.47 27.55
N ASP A 60 -18.62 8.12 28.16
CA ASP A 60 -17.54 7.39 27.50
C ASP A 60 -17.29 6.05 28.19
N LEU A 61 -17.61 4.97 27.48
CA LEU A 61 -17.36 3.58 27.85
C LEU A 61 -16.42 2.88 26.85
N GLY A 62 -15.79 3.64 25.95
CA GLY A 62 -15.02 3.07 24.84
C GLY A 62 -13.76 2.32 25.32
N ASN A 63 -13.25 1.40 24.49
CA ASN A 63 -12.06 0.60 24.80
C ASN A 63 -12.22 -0.19 26.12
N ASN A 64 -13.25 -1.02 26.17
CA ASN A 64 -13.53 -1.96 27.26
C ASN A 64 -13.93 -3.33 26.65
N ASN A 65 -14.44 -4.24 27.48
CA ASN A 65 -14.92 -5.56 27.08
C ASN A 65 -16.45 -5.71 27.31
N LEU A 66 -17.20 -4.61 27.19
CA LEU A 66 -18.64 -4.57 27.41
C LEU A 66 -19.38 -5.28 26.28
N SER A 67 -20.51 -5.90 26.59
CA SER A 67 -21.29 -6.72 25.67
C SER A 67 -22.79 -6.42 25.79
N GLY A 68 -23.62 -7.18 25.06
CA GLY A 68 -25.08 -7.07 25.11
C GLY A 68 -25.65 -6.29 23.93
N THR A 69 -26.98 -6.24 23.86
CA THR A 69 -27.68 -5.56 22.76
C THR A 69 -27.75 -4.05 22.99
N LEU A 70 -27.41 -3.28 21.96
CA LEU A 70 -27.59 -1.83 21.96
C LEU A 70 -29.05 -1.45 22.27
N SER A 71 -29.24 -0.69 23.35
CA SER A 71 -30.54 -0.18 23.80
C SER A 71 -30.60 1.34 23.64
N ASP A 72 -31.82 1.88 23.59
CA ASP A 72 -32.00 3.34 23.55
C ASP A 72 -31.61 3.98 24.89
N PHE A 73 -31.11 5.21 24.84
CA PHE A 73 -30.81 6.01 26.03
C PHE A 73 -31.95 6.98 26.27
N HIS A 74 -32.44 7.06 27.51
CA HIS A 74 -33.62 7.85 27.84
C HIS A 74 -33.30 9.26 28.34
N GLN A 75 -32.07 9.75 28.11
CA GLN A 75 -31.60 11.08 28.47
C GLN A 75 -31.08 11.81 27.24
N SER A 76 -30.98 13.13 27.32
CA SER A 76 -30.48 13.97 26.22
C SER A 76 -28.95 14.03 26.22
N LEU A 77 -28.31 12.92 25.83
CA LEU A 77 -26.86 12.86 25.70
C LEU A 77 -26.37 13.85 24.64
N VAL A 78 -25.19 14.40 24.90
CA VAL A 78 -24.41 15.25 23.99
C VAL A 78 -23.25 14.46 23.38
N PHE A 79 -22.66 13.56 24.15
CA PHE A 79 -21.54 12.73 23.75
C PHE A 79 -21.78 11.29 24.20
N LEU A 80 -21.72 10.35 23.25
CA LEU A 80 -21.80 8.92 23.51
C LEU A 80 -20.67 8.20 22.77
N ASN A 81 -19.75 7.61 23.52
CA ASN A 81 -18.69 6.77 23.00
C ASN A 81 -18.78 5.37 23.61
N LEU A 82 -19.11 4.39 22.76
CA LEU A 82 -19.14 2.95 23.09
C LEU A 82 -18.15 2.16 22.21
N GLY A 83 -17.26 2.84 21.49
CA GLY A 83 -16.40 2.19 20.50
C GLY A 83 -15.39 1.23 21.12
N SER A 84 -14.92 0.23 20.36
CA SER A 84 -13.99 -0.82 20.81
C SER A 84 -14.52 -1.56 22.05
N ASN A 85 -15.63 -2.27 21.85
CA ASN A 85 -16.30 -3.15 22.81
C ASN A 85 -16.86 -4.38 22.05
N GLN A 86 -17.80 -5.12 22.64
CA GLN A 86 -18.46 -6.31 22.08
C GLN A 86 -19.99 -6.12 21.96
N PHE A 87 -20.47 -4.88 21.76
CA PHE A 87 -21.91 -4.63 21.62
C PHE A 87 -22.45 -5.24 20.33
N SER A 88 -23.65 -5.84 20.41
CA SER A 88 -24.30 -6.51 19.28
C SER A 88 -25.74 -6.01 19.07
N GLY A 89 -26.45 -6.61 18.13
CA GLY A 89 -27.83 -6.25 17.80
C GLY A 89 -27.92 -5.07 16.82
N THR A 90 -29.12 -4.50 16.69
CA THR A 90 -29.41 -3.44 15.70
C THR A 90 -29.29 -2.05 16.30
N LEU A 91 -29.00 -1.05 15.46
CA LEU A 91 -28.95 0.36 15.88
C LEU A 91 -30.33 0.88 16.35
N PRO A 92 -30.43 1.52 17.53
CA PRO A 92 -31.62 2.25 17.96
C PRO A 92 -31.67 3.66 17.34
N CYS A 93 -32.81 4.35 17.51
CA CYS A 93 -33.02 5.69 16.95
C CYS A 93 -32.51 6.85 17.84
N PHE A 94 -32.15 6.58 19.09
CA PHE A 94 -31.68 7.60 20.04
C PHE A 94 -32.67 8.75 20.23
N PHE A 95 -33.97 8.46 20.38
CA PHE A 95 -35.05 9.46 20.32
C PHE A 95 -34.92 10.58 21.37
N ALA A 96 -34.40 10.27 22.57
CA ALA A 96 -34.20 11.27 23.61
C ALA A 96 -33.04 12.24 23.32
N CYS A 97 -32.17 11.88 22.37
CA CYS A 97 -30.92 12.59 22.05
C CYS A 97 -31.01 13.45 20.77
N VAL A 98 -32.17 13.49 20.10
CA VAL A 98 -32.40 14.15 18.80
C VAL A 98 -31.87 15.58 18.71
N GLN A 99 -32.05 16.39 19.75
CA GLN A 99 -31.65 17.80 19.77
C GLN A 99 -30.26 18.05 20.39
N SER A 100 -29.65 17.02 21.00
CA SER A 100 -28.49 17.19 21.88
C SER A 100 -27.25 16.46 21.39
N LEU A 101 -27.39 15.29 20.76
CA LEU A 101 -26.26 14.41 20.46
C LEU A 101 -25.38 15.03 19.40
N ARG A 102 -24.10 15.23 19.72
CA ARG A 102 -23.08 15.79 18.82
C ARG A 102 -22.09 14.75 18.37
N VAL A 103 -21.76 13.81 19.24
CA VAL A 103 -20.82 12.71 18.95
C VAL A 103 -21.50 11.40 19.29
N LEU A 104 -21.56 10.51 18.30
CA LEU A 104 -21.94 9.12 18.46
C LEU A 104 -20.82 8.25 17.87
N ASN A 105 -20.11 7.54 18.74
CA ASN A 105 -19.07 6.59 18.35
C ASN A 105 -19.46 5.19 18.82
N LEU A 106 -19.72 4.29 17.86
CA LEU A 106 -19.99 2.87 18.07
C LEU A 106 -18.96 1.99 17.32
N ALA A 107 -17.84 2.57 16.89
CA ALA A 107 -16.86 1.87 16.07
C ALA A 107 -16.31 0.61 16.73
N ASN A 108 -15.89 -0.40 15.96
CA ASN A 108 -15.24 -1.61 16.47
C ASN A 108 -16.10 -2.34 17.52
N ASN A 109 -17.26 -2.82 17.07
CA ASN A 109 -18.21 -3.62 17.83
C ASN A 109 -18.77 -4.73 16.92
N SER A 110 -19.86 -5.38 17.31
CA SER A 110 -20.55 -6.41 16.52
C SER A 110 -21.98 -6.01 16.15
N VAL A 111 -22.21 -4.71 15.91
CA VAL A 111 -23.53 -4.17 15.55
C VAL A 111 -23.90 -4.64 14.14
N MET A 112 -25.14 -5.10 13.97
CA MET A 112 -25.62 -5.72 12.74
C MET A 112 -26.91 -5.09 12.22
N GLY A 113 -27.30 -5.48 11.01
CA GLY A 113 -28.53 -5.01 10.35
C GLY A 113 -28.33 -3.68 9.63
N GLY A 114 -29.43 -3.08 9.17
CA GLY A 114 -29.39 -1.84 8.39
C GLY A 114 -29.30 -0.59 9.25
N MET A 115 -28.82 0.50 8.67
CA MET A 115 -28.86 1.82 9.29
C MET A 115 -30.28 2.40 9.26
N PRO A 116 -30.95 2.60 10.42
CA PRO A 116 -32.33 3.04 10.43
C PRO A 116 -32.42 4.52 10.06
N THR A 117 -33.39 4.87 9.23
CA THR A 117 -33.57 6.23 8.68
C THR A 117 -33.82 7.29 9.76
N CYS A 118 -34.35 6.90 10.93
CA CYS A 118 -34.53 7.78 12.07
C CYS A 118 -33.20 8.36 12.60
N MET A 119 -32.04 7.76 12.35
CA MET A 119 -30.75 8.33 12.75
C MET A 119 -30.47 9.68 12.09
N ALA A 120 -31.01 9.89 10.89
CA ALA A 120 -30.96 11.18 10.22
C ALA A 120 -31.71 12.30 10.97
N SER A 121 -32.56 11.95 11.94
CA SER A 121 -33.28 12.94 12.76
C SER A 121 -32.40 13.63 13.81
N LEU A 122 -31.17 13.15 14.07
CA LEU A 122 -30.25 13.74 15.05
C LEU A 122 -29.74 15.12 14.57
N GLN A 123 -30.44 16.20 14.91
CA GLN A 123 -30.23 17.56 14.38
C GLN A 123 -29.00 18.28 14.92
N ALA A 124 -28.35 17.73 15.94
CA ALA A 124 -27.15 18.28 16.55
C ALA A 124 -25.88 17.48 16.20
N LEU A 125 -26.02 16.37 15.46
CA LEU A 125 -24.94 15.43 15.22
C LEU A 125 -23.86 16.07 14.36
N LYS A 126 -22.62 15.96 14.83
CA LYS A 126 -21.41 16.45 14.15
C LYS A 126 -20.49 15.30 13.74
N HIS A 127 -20.40 14.28 14.59
CA HIS A 127 -19.53 13.12 14.37
C HIS A 127 -20.33 11.85 14.56
N LEU A 128 -20.41 11.07 13.49
CA LEU A 128 -20.99 9.74 13.50
C LEU A 128 -19.92 8.75 13.05
N ASN A 129 -19.53 7.87 13.96
CA ASN A 129 -18.62 6.78 13.66
C ASN A 129 -19.28 5.43 13.99
N LEU A 130 -19.51 4.63 12.94
CA LEU A 130 -20.05 3.28 13.02
C LEU A 130 -19.11 2.25 12.36
N SER A 131 -17.83 2.59 12.18
CA SER A 131 -16.90 1.73 11.46
C SER A 131 -16.58 0.43 12.19
N PHE A 132 -16.05 -0.56 11.48
CA PHE A 132 -15.68 -1.86 12.06
C PHE A 132 -16.86 -2.52 12.79
N ASN A 133 -17.95 -2.73 12.06
CA ASN A 133 -19.16 -3.41 12.52
C ASN A 133 -19.66 -4.37 11.42
N HIS A 134 -20.85 -4.93 11.58
CA HIS A 134 -21.50 -5.83 10.62
C HIS A 134 -22.79 -5.19 10.05
N LEU A 135 -22.81 -3.86 9.90
CA LEU A 135 -23.94 -3.18 9.28
C LEU A 135 -24.06 -3.63 7.83
N SER A 136 -25.28 -3.95 7.41
CA SER A 136 -25.56 -4.56 6.12
C SER A 136 -26.72 -3.87 5.42
N TYR A 137 -27.08 -4.39 4.24
CA TYR A 137 -28.11 -3.83 3.35
C TYR A 137 -27.70 -2.50 2.71
N GLU A 138 -28.59 -1.99 1.85
CA GLU A 138 -28.40 -0.70 1.21
C GLU A 138 -28.69 0.47 2.15
N LEU A 139 -27.91 1.54 1.99
CA LEU A 139 -28.21 2.80 2.66
C LEU A 139 -29.46 3.43 2.02
N SER A 140 -30.50 3.61 2.82
CA SER A 140 -31.75 4.17 2.34
C SER A 140 -31.52 5.57 1.74
N PRO A 141 -32.10 5.89 0.57
CA PRO A 141 -32.04 7.24 0.01
C PRO A 141 -32.74 8.28 0.90
N ARG A 142 -33.50 7.87 1.92
CA ARG A 142 -34.12 8.79 2.90
C ARG A 142 -33.17 9.20 4.02
N LEU A 143 -31.97 8.62 4.09
CA LEU A 143 -30.97 8.94 5.09
C LEU A 143 -30.26 10.25 4.74
N VAL A 144 -30.82 11.36 5.22
CA VAL A 144 -30.35 12.73 4.93
C VAL A 144 -30.00 13.43 6.24
N PHE A 145 -28.71 13.54 6.54
CA PHE A 145 -28.26 14.16 7.79
C PHE A 145 -28.39 15.69 7.78
N SER A 146 -28.34 16.27 8.98
CA SER A 146 -28.26 17.71 9.18
C SER A 146 -26.99 18.31 8.55
N GLU A 147 -27.07 19.58 8.12
CA GLU A 147 -25.94 20.40 7.68
C GLU A 147 -24.80 20.53 8.73
N LYS A 148 -25.06 20.18 9.99
CA LYS A 148 -24.07 20.17 11.07
C LYS A 148 -23.15 18.96 11.06
N LEU A 149 -23.47 17.90 10.31
CA LEU A 149 -22.64 16.70 10.26
C LEU A 149 -21.31 17.04 9.57
N LEU A 150 -20.21 16.76 10.26
CA LEU A 150 -18.85 17.03 9.81
C LEU A 150 -18.10 15.75 9.45
N VAL A 151 -18.37 14.67 10.18
CA VAL A 151 -17.68 13.38 10.03
C VAL A 151 -18.72 12.28 9.95
N LEU A 152 -18.67 11.54 8.85
CA LEU A 152 -19.42 10.30 8.66
C LEU A 152 -18.43 9.19 8.32
N ASP A 153 -18.24 8.28 9.27
CA ASP A 153 -17.42 7.07 9.10
C ASP A 153 -18.31 5.84 9.23
N LEU A 154 -18.52 5.16 8.09
CA LEU A 154 -19.23 3.88 7.96
C LEU A 154 -18.30 2.78 7.43
N SER A 155 -16.99 3.00 7.48
CA SER A 155 -16.01 2.08 6.90
C SER A 155 -16.02 0.70 7.56
N ASN A 156 -15.47 -0.31 6.90
CA ASN A 156 -15.31 -1.66 7.46
C ASN A 156 -16.65 -2.25 7.97
N ASN A 157 -17.62 -2.35 7.06
CA ASN A 157 -18.94 -2.93 7.28
C ASN A 157 -19.34 -3.81 6.08
N ASP A 158 -20.57 -4.35 6.08
CA ASP A 158 -21.15 -5.15 5.01
C ASP A 158 -22.21 -4.38 4.19
N LEU A 159 -22.16 -3.04 4.17
CA LEU A 159 -23.13 -2.20 3.46
C LEU A 159 -23.01 -2.42 1.95
N SER A 160 -24.14 -2.44 1.26
CA SER A 160 -24.21 -2.79 -0.16
C SER A 160 -25.06 -1.80 -0.96
N GLY A 161 -25.24 -2.05 -2.26
CA GLY A 161 -26.04 -1.18 -3.13
C GLY A 161 -25.29 0.07 -3.55
N HIS A 162 -26.02 1.07 -4.06
CA HIS A 162 -25.40 2.27 -4.62
C HIS A 162 -25.00 3.29 -3.54
N LEU A 163 -23.96 4.07 -3.84
CA LEU A 163 -23.63 5.24 -3.02
C LEU A 163 -24.83 6.20 -2.97
N PRO A 164 -25.30 6.63 -1.79
CA PRO A 164 -26.51 7.45 -1.72
C PRO A 164 -26.25 8.86 -2.26
N SER A 165 -26.88 9.20 -3.38
CA SER A 165 -26.82 10.57 -3.93
C SER A 165 -27.24 11.62 -2.90
N LYS A 166 -28.16 11.24 -2.01
CA LYS A 166 -28.78 12.10 -1.00
C LYS A 166 -27.93 12.42 0.22
N ILE A 167 -26.89 11.63 0.51
CA ILE A 167 -25.86 12.04 1.49
C ILE A 167 -25.20 13.34 1.01
N ALA A 168 -25.10 13.53 -0.31
CA ALA A 168 -24.57 14.72 -0.95
C ALA A 168 -25.62 15.76 -1.41
N GLU A 169 -26.93 15.48 -1.25
CA GLU A 169 -28.01 16.47 -1.53
C GLU A 169 -28.25 17.44 -0.36
N THR A 170 -27.48 17.34 0.72
CA THR A 170 -27.63 18.14 1.95
C THR A 170 -27.18 19.60 1.76
N THR A 171 -27.86 20.34 0.88
CA THR A 171 -27.80 21.79 0.63
C THR A 171 -26.41 22.38 0.34
N GLU A 172 -26.36 23.60 -0.21
CA GLU A 172 -25.11 24.39 -0.33
C GLU A 172 -24.42 24.68 1.03
N LYS A 173 -24.99 24.18 2.14
CA LYS A 173 -24.52 24.37 3.51
C LYS A 173 -23.99 23.10 4.16
N SER A 174 -23.85 21.98 3.43
CA SER A 174 -23.26 20.75 4.01
C SER A 174 -21.89 21.04 4.62
N GLY A 175 -21.78 20.85 5.93
CA GLY A 175 -20.53 20.98 6.68
C GLY A 175 -19.66 19.72 6.62
N LEU A 176 -19.98 18.74 5.78
CA LEU A 176 -19.26 17.46 5.78
C LEU A 176 -17.81 17.66 5.33
N VAL A 177 -16.88 17.32 6.23
CA VAL A 177 -15.43 17.47 6.08
C VAL A 177 -14.77 16.11 5.80
N LEU A 178 -15.29 15.02 6.38
CA LEU A 178 -14.80 13.66 6.21
C LEU A 178 -15.96 12.72 5.87
N LEU A 179 -15.84 12.04 4.73
CA LEU A 179 -16.71 10.94 4.33
C LEU A 179 -15.87 9.67 4.11
N ASP A 180 -16.08 8.68 4.97
CA ASP A 180 -15.43 7.38 4.85
C ASP A 180 -16.48 6.27 4.72
N LEU A 181 -16.50 5.65 3.54
CA LEU A 181 -17.34 4.53 3.17
C LEU A 181 -16.47 3.34 2.69
N SER A 182 -15.18 3.36 3.00
CA SER A 182 -14.23 2.33 2.56
C SER A 182 -14.54 0.96 3.15
N HIS A 183 -14.01 -0.11 2.55
CA HIS A 183 -14.16 -1.49 3.03
C HIS A 183 -15.64 -1.88 3.25
N ASN A 184 -16.43 -1.78 2.19
CA ASN A 184 -17.83 -2.17 2.14
C ASN A 184 -18.10 -2.92 0.81
N ARG A 185 -19.37 -3.07 0.43
CA ARG A 185 -19.81 -3.72 -0.81
C ARG A 185 -20.61 -2.75 -1.69
N PHE A 186 -20.33 -1.45 -1.62
CA PHE A 186 -21.01 -0.46 -2.46
C PHE A 186 -20.69 -0.71 -3.93
N SER A 187 -21.71 -0.61 -4.79
CA SER A 187 -21.60 -0.85 -6.22
C SER A 187 -22.20 0.30 -7.03
N GLY A 188 -22.11 0.22 -8.36
CA GLY A 188 -22.52 1.29 -9.26
C GLY A 188 -21.50 2.43 -9.32
N GLU A 189 -21.90 3.56 -9.90
CA GLU A 189 -21.01 4.70 -10.14
C GLU A 189 -20.85 5.62 -8.93
N ILE A 190 -19.75 6.39 -8.89
CA ILE A 190 -19.60 7.50 -7.97
C ILE A 190 -20.59 8.61 -8.38
N PRO A 191 -21.64 8.91 -7.59
CA PRO A 191 -22.65 9.86 -8.00
C PRO A 191 -22.06 11.27 -8.11
N LEU A 192 -22.37 11.97 -9.20
CA LEU A 192 -21.93 13.35 -9.44
C LEU A 192 -22.21 14.29 -8.27
N LYS A 193 -23.28 14.02 -7.51
CA LYS A 193 -23.68 14.81 -6.35
C LYS A 193 -22.60 14.89 -5.26
N ILE A 194 -21.74 13.88 -5.10
CA ILE A 194 -20.61 13.93 -4.15
C ILE A 194 -19.71 15.14 -4.42
N THR A 195 -19.60 15.56 -5.68
CA THR A 195 -18.82 16.75 -6.10
C THR A 195 -19.43 18.09 -5.68
N GLU A 196 -20.59 18.07 -5.01
CA GLU A 196 -21.25 19.24 -4.42
C GLU A 196 -20.94 19.44 -2.92
N LEU A 197 -20.27 18.49 -2.27
CA LEU A 197 -19.85 18.59 -0.87
C LEU A 197 -18.66 19.55 -0.72
N LYS A 198 -18.88 20.86 -0.85
CA LYS A 198 -17.82 21.88 -0.97
C LYS A 198 -16.89 21.98 0.24
N SER A 199 -17.31 21.52 1.41
CA SER A 199 -16.50 21.51 2.65
C SER A 199 -15.62 20.27 2.78
N LEU A 200 -15.73 19.30 1.86
CA LEU A 200 -15.09 18.00 1.98
C LEU A 200 -13.57 18.14 1.87
N GLN A 201 -12.86 17.57 2.85
CA GLN A 201 -11.41 17.55 2.94
C GLN A 201 -10.86 16.13 2.76
N ALA A 202 -11.61 15.09 3.13
CA ALA A 202 -11.19 13.70 2.93
C ALA A 202 -12.34 12.83 2.41
N LEU A 203 -12.08 12.10 1.32
CA LEU A 203 -12.99 11.16 0.71
C LEU A 203 -12.33 9.77 0.61
N PHE A 204 -12.85 8.81 1.35
CA PHE A 204 -12.42 7.41 1.32
C PHE A 204 -13.55 6.53 0.80
N LEU A 205 -13.35 5.93 -0.38
CA LEU A 205 -14.28 4.99 -1.01
C LEU A 205 -13.58 3.67 -1.38
N SER A 206 -12.36 3.44 -0.87
CA SER A 206 -11.55 2.29 -1.23
C SER A 206 -12.17 0.96 -0.81
N ASN A 207 -11.76 -0.14 -1.45
CA ASN A 207 -12.22 -1.49 -1.15
C ASN A 207 -13.76 -1.60 -1.23
N ASN A 208 -14.30 -1.29 -2.40
CA ASN A 208 -15.71 -1.44 -2.76
C ASN A 208 -15.84 -2.07 -4.16
N LEU A 209 -17.05 -2.10 -4.73
CA LEU A 209 -17.36 -2.63 -6.05
C LEU A 209 -17.79 -1.51 -7.02
N LEU A 210 -17.23 -0.29 -6.85
CA LEU A 210 -17.62 0.88 -7.64
C LEU A 210 -17.11 0.75 -9.08
N VAL A 211 -17.95 1.13 -10.03
CA VAL A 211 -17.68 1.09 -11.48
C VAL A 211 -17.82 2.48 -12.10
N GLY A 212 -17.57 2.59 -13.41
CA GLY A 212 -17.70 3.86 -14.14
C GLY A 212 -16.49 4.77 -13.95
N GLU A 213 -16.62 6.03 -14.35
CA GLU A 213 -15.52 6.99 -14.34
C GLU A 213 -15.43 7.80 -13.04
N ILE A 214 -14.24 8.31 -12.72
CA ILE A 214 -14.08 9.34 -11.68
C ILE A 214 -14.75 10.63 -12.19
N PRO A 215 -15.77 11.18 -11.50
CA PRO A 215 -16.48 12.35 -12.00
C PRO A 215 -15.55 13.56 -12.16
N ALA A 216 -15.44 14.13 -13.37
CA ALA A 216 -14.55 15.27 -13.63
C ALA A 216 -14.82 16.48 -12.73
N ARG A 217 -16.07 16.65 -12.25
CA ARG A 217 -16.44 17.71 -11.29
C ARG A 217 -15.81 17.55 -9.90
N ILE A 218 -15.09 16.46 -9.62
CA ILE A 218 -14.34 16.28 -8.36
C ILE A 218 -13.39 17.45 -8.12
N GLY A 219 -12.83 18.04 -9.19
CA GLY A 219 -12.03 19.26 -9.16
C GLY A 219 -12.69 20.48 -8.53
N ASN A 220 -14.02 20.48 -8.36
CA ASN A 220 -14.73 21.56 -7.69
C ASN A 220 -14.69 21.47 -6.16
N LEU A 221 -14.05 20.43 -5.59
CA LEU A 221 -13.85 20.23 -4.16
C LEU A 221 -12.50 20.81 -3.74
N THR A 222 -12.40 22.13 -3.68
CA THR A 222 -11.13 22.86 -3.52
C THR A 222 -10.45 22.70 -2.15
N TYR A 223 -11.15 22.15 -1.16
CA TYR A 223 -10.62 21.86 0.18
C TYR A 223 -10.13 20.41 0.32
N LEU A 224 -10.27 19.59 -0.71
CA LEU A 224 -9.97 18.18 -0.66
C LEU A 224 -8.45 17.97 -0.54
N GLN A 225 -8.06 17.28 0.53
CA GLN A 225 -6.69 16.94 0.90
C GLN A 225 -6.40 15.46 0.65
N VAL A 226 -7.41 14.58 0.74
CA VAL A 226 -7.23 13.14 0.50
C VAL A 226 -8.35 12.60 -0.39
N ILE A 227 -7.95 11.90 -1.44
CA ILE A 227 -8.79 11.04 -2.25
C ILE A 227 -8.20 9.63 -2.18
N ASP A 228 -8.98 8.68 -1.66
CA ASP A 228 -8.68 7.25 -1.77
C ASP A 228 -9.85 6.52 -2.43
N LEU A 229 -9.64 6.08 -3.66
CA LEU A 229 -10.58 5.31 -4.49
C LEU A 229 -10.01 3.93 -4.83
N SER A 230 -8.97 3.50 -4.12
CA SER A 230 -8.25 2.25 -4.43
C SER A 230 -9.13 1.00 -4.30
N HIS A 231 -8.71 -0.10 -4.94
CA HIS A 231 -9.40 -1.39 -4.85
C HIS A 231 -10.89 -1.29 -5.20
N ASN A 232 -11.17 -0.80 -6.41
CA ASN A 232 -12.51 -0.72 -7.01
C ASN A 232 -12.43 -1.23 -8.46
N LEU A 233 -13.50 -1.03 -9.23
CA LEU A 233 -13.61 -1.39 -10.65
C LEU A 233 -13.77 -0.12 -11.52
N LEU A 234 -13.21 1.00 -11.08
CA LEU A 234 -13.30 2.28 -11.79
C LEU A 234 -12.56 2.21 -13.13
N SER A 235 -13.08 2.91 -14.13
CA SER A 235 -12.59 2.93 -15.50
C SER A 235 -12.44 4.37 -16.03
N GLY A 236 -11.99 4.51 -17.28
CA GLY A 236 -11.74 5.83 -17.87
C GLY A 236 -10.43 6.44 -17.37
N SER A 237 -10.21 7.73 -17.67
CA SER A 237 -8.97 8.42 -17.32
C SER A 237 -9.03 9.14 -15.99
N ILE A 238 -7.86 9.44 -15.43
CA ILE A 238 -7.75 10.40 -14.32
C ILE A 238 -8.19 11.77 -14.86
N PRO A 239 -9.29 12.35 -14.35
CA PRO A 239 -9.87 13.54 -14.97
C PRO A 239 -8.94 14.74 -14.79
N LEU A 240 -8.64 15.44 -15.88
CA LEU A 240 -7.81 16.65 -15.89
C LEU A 240 -8.19 17.65 -14.79
N ASN A 241 -9.49 17.83 -14.57
CA ASN A 241 -10.02 18.77 -13.59
C ASN A 241 -9.65 18.44 -12.13
N ILE A 242 -9.09 17.27 -11.82
CA ILE A 242 -8.66 16.91 -10.47
C ILE A 242 -7.68 17.92 -9.87
N VAL A 243 -6.94 18.65 -10.73
CA VAL A 243 -6.04 19.75 -10.38
C VAL A 243 -6.73 20.90 -9.64
N GLY A 244 -8.06 21.03 -9.76
CA GLY A 244 -8.85 21.98 -8.96
C GLY A 244 -8.85 21.65 -7.46
N CYS A 245 -8.51 20.42 -7.08
CA CYS A 245 -8.23 20.03 -5.69
C CYS A 245 -6.80 20.44 -5.31
N PHE A 246 -6.44 21.73 -5.44
CA PHE A 246 -5.07 22.21 -5.26
C PHE A 246 -4.48 22.01 -3.84
N GLN A 247 -5.30 21.60 -2.86
CA GLN A 247 -4.85 21.26 -1.50
C GLN A 247 -4.54 19.77 -1.32
N LEU A 248 -4.60 18.98 -2.40
CA LEU A 248 -4.46 17.52 -2.33
C LEU A 248 -3.07 17.12 -1.82
N LEU A 249 -3.06 16.30 -0.77
CA LEU A 249 -1.88 15.72 -0.14
C LEU A 249 -1.71 14.24 -0.53
N ALA A 250 -2.81 13.53 -0.77
CA ALA A 250 -2.79 12.13 -1.18
C ALA A 250 -3.83 11.84 -2.26
N LEU A 251 -3.38 11.25 -3.37
CA LEU A 251 -4.20 10.69 -4.44
C LEU A 251 -3.87 9.20 -4.59
N ILE A 252 -4.78 8.36 -4.11
CA ILE A 252 -4.62 6.91 -4.06
C ILE A 252 -5.71 6.27 -4.93
N LEU A 253 -5.30 5.71 -6.07
CA LEU A 253 -6.18 5.20 -7.14
C LEU A 253 -5.81 3.76 -7.55
N ASN A 254 -4.93 3.10 -6.81
CA ASN A 254 -4.40 1.80 -7.18
C ASN A 254 -5.46 0.69 -7.21
N ASN A 255 -5.18 -0.38 -7.95
CA ASN A 255 -6.07 -1.54 -8.09
C ASN A 255 -7.45 -1.13 -8.64
N ASN A 256 -7.44 -0.55 -9.85
CA ASN A 256 -8.63 -0.19 -10.62
C ASN A 256 -8.43 -0.57 -12.09
N ASN A 257 -9.35 -0.16 -12.97
CA ASN A 257 -9.28 -0.34 -14.41
C ASN A 257 -9.12 1.02 -15.14
N LEU A 258 -8.44 1.98 -14.51
CA LEU A 258 -8.20 3.30 -15.08
C LEU A 258 -7.24 3.21 -16.27
N SER A 259 -7.44 4.05 -17.28
CA SER A 259 -6.67 4.06 -18.54
C SER A 259 -6.35 5.48 -18.99
N GLY A 260 -5.72 5.63 -20.16
CA GLY A 260 -5.27 6.93 -20.67
C GLY A 260 -3.90 7.30 -20.09
N GLU A 261 -3.54 8.58 -20.17
CA GLU A 261 -2.18 9.06 -19.84
C GLU A 261 -2.16 9.94 -18.59
N ILE A 262 -1.01 10.01 -17.93
CA ILE A 262 -0.73 10.98 -16.87
C ILE A 262 -0.72 12.38 -17.51
N GLN A 263 -1.72 13.20 -17.18
CA GLN A 263 -1.88 14.52 -17.79
C GLN A 263 -0.83 15.53 -17.27
N PRO A 264 -0.24 16.37 -18.15
CA PRO A 264 0.78 17.34 -17.76
C PRO A 264 0.38 18.31 -16.64
N GLU A 265 -0.91 18.67 -16.56
CA GLU A 265 -1.46 19.64 -15.63
C GLU A 265 -1.52 19.16 -14.17
N LEU A 266 -1.24 17.88 -13.92
CA LEU A 266 -1.07 17.36 -12.56
C LEU A 266 0.05 18.08 -11.80
N ASP A 267 0.95 18.77 -12.51
CA ASP A 267 1.98 19.65 -11.95
C ASP A 267 1.44 20.77 -11.05
N ALA A 268 0.16 21.13 -11.19
CA ALA A 268 -0.52 22.09 -10.33
C ALA A 268 -0.74 21.60 -8.88
N LEU A 269 -0.63 20.29 -8.63
CA LEU A 269 -0.78 19.69 -7.29
C LEU A 269 0.55 19.73 -6.52
N ASP A 270 1.08 20.93 -6.28
CA ASP A 270 2.41 21.14 -5.69
C ASP A 270 2.56 20.60 -4.24
N SER A 271 1.44 20.45 -3.55
CA SER A 271 1.33 19.96 -2.16
C SER A 271 1.18 18.44 -2.08
N LEU A 272 1.06 17.75 -3.22
CA LEU A 272 0.86 16.31 -3.28
C LEU A 272 2.07 15.55 -2.74
N LYS A 273 1.83 14.68 -1.76
CA LYS A 273 2.84 13.85 -1.10
C LYS A 273 2.78 12.40 -1.53
N ILE A 274 1.58 11.89 -1.77
CA ILE A 274 1.33 10.50 -2.14
C ILE A 274 0.59 10.50 -3.48
N LEU A 275 1.19 9.86 -4.48
CA LEU A 275 0.56 9.56 -5.75
C LEU A 275 0.72 8.07 -6.02
N ASP A 276 -0.36 7.32 -5.87
CA ASP A 276 -0.42 5.89 -6.14
C ASP A 276 -1.47 5.61 -7.20
N ILE A 277 -1.01 5.21 -8.39
CA ILE A 277 -1.85 4.81 -9.53
C ILE A 277 -1.53 3.36 -9.95
N SER A 278 -0.84 2.61 -9.09
CA SER A 278 -0.38 1.26 -9.39
C SER A 278 -1.52 0.30 -9.73
N ASN A 279 -1.25 -0.78 -10.45
CA ASN A 279 -2.26 -1.79 -10.80
C ASN A 279 -3.47 -1.18 -11.54
N ASN A 280 -3.19 -0.54 -12.67
CA ASN A 280 -4.17 0.05 -13.58
C ASN A 280 -3.75 -0.21 -15.05
N LYS A 281 -4.35 0.48 -16.01
CA LYS A 281 -4.05 0.40 -17.45
C LYS A 281 -3.58 1.76 -17.99
N ILE A 282 -2.92 2.56 -17.17
CA ILE A 282 -2.39 3.87 -17.55
C ILE A 282 -1.22 3.66 -18.52
N SER A 283 -1.19 4.45 -19.60
CA SER A 283 -0.18 4.36 -20.67
C SER A 283 0.48 5.72 -20.92
N GLY A 284 1.34 5.79 -21.94
CA GLY A 284 2.09 7.00 -22.26
C GLY A 284 3.40 7.11 -21.47
N GLU A 285 4.01 8.29 -21.47
CA GLU A 285 5.25 8.58 -20.73
C GLU A 285 4.94 9.32 -19.41
N ILE A 286 5.91 9.35 -18.49
CA ILE A 286 5.83 10.27 -17.33
C ILE A 286 6.07 11.69 -17.85
N PRO A 287 5.09 12.61 -17.79
CA PRO A 287 5.27 13.95 -18.33
C PRO A 287 6.32 14.72 -17.52
N LEU A 288 7.20 15.45 -18.23
CA LEU A 288 8.26 16.26 -17.61
C LEU A 288 7.72 17.28 -16.59
N THR A 289 6.50 17.77 -16.82
CA THR A 289 5.83 18.74 -15.95
C THR A 289 5.51 18.17 -14.57
N LEU A 290 5.39 16.84 -14.40
CA LEU A 290 5.12 16.21 -13.10
C LEU A 290 6.23 16.51 -12.05
N ALA A 291 7.40 16.97 -12.50
CA ALA A 291 8.42 17.58 -11.65
C ALA A 291 7.95 18.82 -10.86
N GLY A 292 6.81 19.42 -11.22
CA GLY A 292 6.12 20.48 -10.49
C GLY A 292 5.59 20.03 -9.11
N CYS A 293 5.27 18.74 -8.95
CA CYS A 293 4.82 18.13 -7.69
C CYS A 293 5.99 17.92 -6.71
N LYS A 294 6.61 19.02 -6.27
CA LYS A 294 7.87 19.01 -5.49
C LYS A 294 7.74 18.39 -4.09
N SER A 295 6.50 18.27 -3.59
CA SER A 295 6.22 17.69 -2.27
C SER A 295 6.13 16.17 -2.28
N LEU A 296 6.26 15.51 -3.43
CA LEU A 296 6.12 14.05 -3.52
C LEU A 296 7.11 13.33 -2.61
N GLU A 297 6.55 12.44 -1.79
CA GLU A 297 7.25 11.55 -0.86
C GLU A 297 7.07 10.08 -1.26
N ILE A 298 5.92 9.71 -1.83
CA ILE A 298 5.59 8.34 -2.27
C ILE A 298 5.00 8.41 -3.67
N VAL A 299 5.63 7.71 -4.60
CA VAL A 299 5.18 7.55 -5.98
C VAL A 299 5.14 6.07 -6.32
N ASP A 300 3.95 5.53 -6.59
CA ASP A 300 3.78 4.16 -7.06
C ASP A 300 3.01 4.12 -8.38
N PHE A 301 3.74 3.81 -9.45
CA PHE A 301 3.24 3.68 -10.81
C PHE A 301 3.29 2.23 -11.30
N SER A 302 3.53 1.27 -10.42
CA SER A 302 3.77 -0.10 -10.84
C SER A 302 2.58 -0.75 -11.54
N SER A 303 2.82 -1.80 -12.30
CA SER A 303 1.78 -2.64 -12.91
C SER A 303 0.80 -1.80 -13.73
N ASN A 304 1.35 -1.09 -14.71
CA ASN A 304 0.66 -0.25 -15.69
C ASN A 304 1.26 -0.49 -17.08
N ASN A 305 0.86 0.30 -18.07
CA ASN A 305 1.35 0.24 -19.44
C ASN A 305 2.18 1.50 -19.81
N LEU A 306 2.83 2.12 -18.80
CA LEU A 306 3.67 3.31 -18.97
C LEU A 306 4.96 2.96 -19.71
N SER A 307 5.48 3.90 -20.48
CA SER A 307 6.61 3.69 -21.39
C SER A 307 7.52 4.91 -21.46
N GLY A 308 8.49 4.90 -22.37
CA GLY A 308 9.44 5.99 -22.57
C GLY A 308 10.71 5.84 -21.72
N THR A 309 11.45 6.92 -21.60
CA THR A 309 12.72 6.98 -20.85
C THR A 309 12.60 7.87 -19.62
N LEU A 310 13.48 7.68 -18.64
CA LEU A 310 13.46 8.47 -17.40
C LEU A 310 14.18 9.80 -17.57
N SER A 311 13.46 10.90 -17.35
CA SER A 311 14.02 12.25 -17.35
C SER A 311 14.59 12.66 -15.99
N ASP A 312 15.65 13.47 -16.02
CA ASP A 312 16.21 14.16 -14.86
C ASP A 312 15.24 15.14 -14.16
N ALA A 313 14.10 15.45 -14.77
CA ALA A 313 13.01 16.19 -14.13
C ALA A 313 12.56 15.54 -12.80
N ILE A 314 12.61 14.20 -12.71
CA ILE A 314 12.27 13.42 -11.50
C ILE A 314 13.14 13.80 -10.29
N THR A 315 14.35 14.33 -10.51
CA THR A 315 15.22 14.82 -9.42
C THR A 315 14.63 15.97 -8.60
N LYS A 316 13.56 16.61 -9.10
CA LYS A 316 12.83 17.65 -8.35
C LYS A 316 12.02 17.12 -7.18
N TRP A 317 11.71 15.82 -7.13
CA TRP A 317 11.04 15.19 -5.99
C TRP A 317 12.03 14.94 -4.85
N SER A 318 12.56 16.01 -4.27
CA SER A 318 13.67 15.94 -3.30
C SER A 318 13.33 15.23 -1.99
N ASN A 319 12.04 15.06 -1.68
CA ASN A 319 11.54 14.41 -0.47
C ASN A 319 11.16 12.92 -0.68
N LEU A 320 11.48 12.36 -1.85
CA LEU A 320 11.08 11.01 -2.24
C LEU A 320 11.62 9.95 -1.27
N ARG A 321 10.70 9.17 -0.72
CA ARG A 321 10.94 8.04 0.19
C ARG A 321 10.68 6.69 -0.48
N TYR A 322 9.75 6.65 -1.43
CA TYR A 322 9.40 5.45 -2.17
C TYR A 322 9.12 5.79 -3.63
N LEU A 323 9.74 5.04 -4.54
CA LEU A 323 9.50 5.13 -5.98
C LEU A 323 9.38 3.72 -6.56
N SER A 324 8.22 3.40 -7.11
CA SER A 324 8.00 2.16 -7.85
C SER A 324 7.51 2.45 -9.26
N LEU A 325 8.22 1.90 -10.24
CA LEU A 325 7.90 1.89 -11.66
C LEU A 325 7.76 0.44 -12.18
N ALA A 326 7.69 -0.53 -11.27
CA ALA A 326 7.76 -1.95 -11.60
C ALA A 326 6.68 -2.38 -12.60
N GLN A 327 6.93 -3.43 -13.39
CA GLN A 327 5.94 -4.03 -14.29
C GLN A 327 5.29 -2.98 -15.23
N ASN A 328 6.13 -2.36 -16.05
CA ASN A 328 5.75 -1.38 -17.06
C ASN A 328 6.59 -1.60 -18.34
N GLU A 329 6.50 -0.67 -19.28
CA GLU A 329 7.17 -0.70 -20.58
C GLU A 329 8.31 0.34 -20.68
N PHE A 330 8.88 0.79 -19.55
CA PHE A 330 9.97 1.76 -19.54
C PHE A 330 11.24 1.19 -20.17
N SER A 331 11.98 2.03 -20.89
CA SER A 331 13.17 1.63 -21.63
C SER A 331 14.31 2.65 -21.51
N GLY A 332 15.43 2.36 -22.17
CA GLY A 332 16.65 3.18 -22.09
C GLY A 332 17.52 2.81 -20.90
N ASN A 333 18.47 3.68 -20.56
CA ASN A 333 19.44 3.40 -19.50
C ASN A 333 18.93 3.84 -18.14
N LEU A 334 19.33 3.13 -17.08
CA LEU A 334 19.15 3.61 -15.71
C LEU A 334 19.95 4.90 -15.50
N PRO A 335 19.31 6.01 -15.08
CA PRO A 335 20.01 7.28 -14.95
C PRO A 335 20.85 7.35 -13.67
N SER A 336 22.00 8.02 -13.74
CA SER A 336 22.91 8.17 -12.60
C SER A 336 22.32 8.95 -11.42
N TRP A 337 21.29 9.77 -11.67
CA TRP A 337 20.62 10.54 -10.63
C TRP A 337 19.72 9.69 -9.72
N LEU A 338 19.44 8.41 -10.02
CA LEU A 338 18.65 7.52 -9.16
C LEU A 338 19.17 7.46 -7.73
N PHE A 339 20.48 7.53 -7.55
CA PHE A 339 21.12 7.44 -6.25
C PHE A 339 21.33 8.81 -5.58
N THR A 340 20.66 9.87 -6.02
CA THR A 340 20.85 11.23 -5.47
C THR A 340 19.83 11.64 -4.41
N PHE A 341 18.72 10.90 -4.27
CA PHE A 341 17.68 11.17 -3.29
C PHE A 341 18.17 10.90 -1.85
N GLN A 342 18.04 11.90 -0.97
CA GLN A 342 18.64 11.86 0.37
C GLN A 342 17.87 11.01 1.38
N VAL A 343 16.56 10.83 1.16
CA VAL A 343 15.66 10.14 2.10
C VAL A 343 14.94 8.94 1.49
N ILE A 344 15.33 8.52 0.28
CA ILE A 344 14.76 7.35 -0.39
C ILE A 344 14.99 6.10 0.44
N ARG A 345 13.95 5.29 0.61
CA ARG A 345 13.95 4.00 1.31
C ARG A 345 13.91 2.86 0.32
N LYS A 346 13.00 2.92 -0.66
CA LYS A 346 12.85 1.85 -1.66
C LYS A 346 12.74 2.40 -3.08
N MET A 347 13.40 1.72 -4.00
CA MET A 347 13.29 1.90 -5.44
C MET A 347 12.98 0.57 -6.09
N ASP A 348 11.88 0.47 -6.82
CA ASP A 348 11.46 -0.73 -7.53
C ASP A 348 11.23 -0.44 -9.01
N PHE A 349 12.11 -0.93 -9.86
CA PHE A 349 12.11 -0.71 -11.31
C PHE A 349 12.01 -2.06 -12.05
N SER A 350 11.60 -3.10 -11.33
CA SER A 350 11.57 -4.46 -11.83
C SER A 350 10.59 -4.63 -13.00
N GLY A 351 10.78 -5.65 -13.84
CA GLY A 351 9.81 -5.98 -14.90
C GLY A 351 9.62 -4.85 -15.91
N ASN A 352 10.72 -4.35 -16.47
CA ASN A 352 10.74 -3.29 -17.48
C ASN A 352 11.71 -3.65 -18.61
N LYS A 353 12.00 -2.70 -19.50
CA LYS A 353 12.95 -2.83 -20.62
C LYS A 353 14.19 -1.95 -20.42
N PHE A 354 14.57 -1.67 -19.17
CA PHE A 354 15.81 -0.92 -18.90
C PHE A 354 17.02 -1.71 -19.39
N SER A 355 17.99 -1.01 -19.96
CA SER A 355 19.17 -1.58 -20.62
C SER A 355 20.44 -0.84 -20.25
N GLY A 356 21.59 -1.33 -20.71
CA GLY A 356 22.88 -0.77 -20.35
C GLY A 356 23.27 -1.10 -18.91
N PHE A 357 24.26 -0.37 -18.39
CA PHE A 357 24.84 -0.64 -17.09
C PHE A 357 24.08 -0.01 -15.93
N ILE A 358 24.18 -0.63 -14.75
CA ILE A 358 23.79 0.01 -13.48
C ILE A 358 24.76 1.17 -13.23
N PRO A 359 24.30 2.43 -13.14
CA PRO A 359 25.21 3.57 -13.06
C PRO A 359 26.00 3.58 -11.76
N ASP A 360 27.30 3.85 -11.87
CA ASP A 360 28.20 4.12 -10.75
C ASP A 360 27.85 5.48 -10.13
N GLY A 361 26.75 5.51 -9.36
CA GLY A 361 26.25 6.69 -8.68
C GLY A 361 26.93 6.91 -7.33
N ASN A 362 26.70 8.08 -6.74
CA ASN A 362 27.05 8.29 -5.33
C ASN A 362 26.01 7.56 -4.45
N PHE A 363 26.12 6.23 -4.36
CA PHE A 363 25.26 5.35 -3.54
C PHE A 363 25.14 5.84 -2.08
N ASN A 364 26.13 6.59 -1.62
CA ASN A 364 26.20 7.20 -0.30
C ASN A 364 25.49 8.57 -0.24
N MET A 365 24.31 8.75 -0.83
CA MET A 365 23.47 9.95 -0.60
C MET A 365 22.30 9.68 0.34
N SER A 366 21.58 8.57 0.14
CA SER A 366 20.43 8.22 0.99
C SER A 366 20.87 7.90 2.42
N ILE A 367 20.26 8.54 3.42
CA ILE A 367 20.51 8.22 4.82
C ILE A 367 20.08 6.78 5.18
N ASN A 368 19.04 6.25 4.50
CA ASN A 368 18.52 4.92 4.78
C ASN A 368 19.45 3.84 4.22
N PHE A 369 19.98 4.02 3.00
CA PHE A 369 20.96 3.08 2.44
C PHE A 369 22.30 3.10 3.18
N LYS A 370 22.62 4.21 3.87
CA LYS A 370 23.81 4.31 4.72
C LYS A 370 23.67 3.66 6.08
N ASN A 371 22.57 3.93 6.78
CA ASN A 371 22.46 3.70 8.22
C ASN A 371 21.42 2.62 8.54
N GLY A 372 21.90 1.40 8.80
CA GLY A 372 21.07 0.26 9.20
C GLY A 372 20.44 0.32 10.59
N GLU A 373 20.79 1.31 11.42
CA GLU A 373 20.26 1.41 12.80
C GLU A 373 18.91 2.11 12.90
N LEU A 374 18.53 2.94 11.92
CA LEU A 374 17.30 3.73 11.96
C LEU A 374 16.01 2.88 11.92
N ASP A 375 16.06 1.68 11.35
CA ASP A 375 14.87 0.87 11.04
C ASP A 375 14.78 -0.44 11.85
N LYS A 376 15.63 -0.66 12.86
CA LYS A 376 15.52 -1.82 13.76
C LYS A 376 14.19 -1.87 14.55
N MET A 377 13.41 -0.77 14.55
CA MET A 377 12.10 -0.66 15.19
C MET A 377 10.95 -1.28 14.39
N GLN A 378 11.09 -1.55 13.09
CA GLN A 378 10.05 -2.15 12.25
C GLN A 378 10.58 -3.43 11.59
N ARG A 379 10.35 -4.57 12.25
CA ARG A 379 10.63 -5.89 11.68
C ARG A 379 9.41 -6.34 10.88
N GLU A 380 9.36 -5.94 9.62
CA GLU A 380 8.31 -6.41 8.72
C GLU A 380 8.49 -7.90 8.36
N PRO A 381 7.40 -8.70 8.30
CA PRO A 381 7.47 -10.11 7.91
C PRO A 381 7.92 -10.30 6.45
N PHE A 382 8.48 -11.48 6.14
CA PHE A 382 9.10 -11.80 4.84
C PHE A 382 8.22 -11.55 3.59
N GLY A 383 6.90 -11.75 3.71
CA GLY A 383 5.97 -11.61 2.57
C GLY A 383 5.72 -10.18 2.09
N THR A 384 6.14 -9.15 2.83
CA THR A 384 5.95 -7.73 2.46
C THR A 384 7.19 -7.07 1.85
N MET A 385 8.22 -7.86 1.48
CA MET A 385 9.44 -7.30 0.86
C MET A 385 9.19 -6.66 -0.52
N HIS A 386 8.17 -7.12 -1.24
CA HIS A 386 7.86 -6.65 -2.60
C HIS A 386 6.95 -5.41 -2.64
N ASN A 387 5.97 -5.28 -1.75
CA ASN A 387 4.99 -4.18 -1.81
C ASN A 387 5.13 -3.24 -0.62
N ALA A 388 5.15 -1.93 -0.88
CA ALA A 388 4.97 -0.94 0.19
C ALA A 388 3.48 -0.80 0.53
N ASP A 389 3.17 -0.67 1.81
CA ASP A 389 1.83 -0.34 2.29
C ASP A 389 1.84 1.07 2.88
N THR A 390 0.93 1.92 2.42
CA THR A 390 0.79 3.30 2.88
C THR A 390 -0.56 3.49 3.52
N LYS A 391 -0.57 3.67 4.85
CA LYS A 391 -1.80 3.92 5.60
C LYS A 391 -1.95 5.41 5.88
N VAL A 392 -3.02 6.00 5.37
CA VAL A 392 -3.37 7.40 5.61
C VAL A 392 -4.28 7.50 6.84
N PHE A 393 -3.95 8.41 7.74
CA PHE A 393 -4.71 8.70 8.94
C PHE A 393 -5.18 10.15 8.91
N ILE A 394 -6.47 10.33 9.14
CA ILE A 394 -7.11 11.63 9.29
C ILE A 394 -7.62 11.75 10.72
N ILE A 395 -7.07 12.70 11.46
CA ILE A 395 -7.51 13.00 12.82
C ILE A 395 -8.27 14.31 12.80
N VAL A 396 -9.48 14.31 13.35
CA VAL A 396 -10.28 15.53 13.47
C VAL A 396 -9.78 16.32 14.69
N THR A 397 -9.12 17.44 14.44
CA THR A 397 -8.61 18.35 15.47
C THR A 397 -9.56 19.52 15.68
N GLY A 398 -9.99 19.77 16.92
CA GLY A 398 -10.91 20.87 17.22
C GLY A 398 -12.31 20.66 16.63
N SER A 399 -12.91 21.72 16.08
CA SER A 399 -14.29 21.67 15.57
C SER A 399 -14.42 21.36 14.08
N THR A 400 -13.41 21.61 13.25
CA THR A 400 -13.51 21.51 11.77
C THR A 400 -12.16 21.27 11.07
N GLU A 401 -11.04 21.21 11.80
CA GLU A 401 -9.72 21.02 11.20
C GLU A 401 -9.41 19.52 11.13
N LEU A 402 -8.87 19.07 10.00
CA LEU A 402 -8.30 17.74 9.88
C LEU A 402 -6.78 17.82 9.95
N SER A 403 -6.18 16.90 10.67
CA SER A 403 -4.74 16.65 10.63
C SER A 403 -4.49 15.43 9.75
N PHE A 404 -3.72 15.65 8.68
CA PHE A 404 -3.24 14.60 7.79
C PHE A 404 -1.92 14.01 8.32
N SER A 405 -1.87 12.69 8.42
CA SER A 405 -0.64 11.94 8.66
C SER A 405 -0.69 10.62 7.89
N TYR A 406 0.47 10.02 7.64
CA TYR A 406 0.53 8.71 7.01
C TYR A 406 1.72 7.91 7.54
N VAL A 407 1.62 6.60 7.41
CA VAL A 407 2.68 5.65 7.75
C VAL A 407 3.04 4.86 6.50
N LEU A 408 4.30 4.92 6.10
CA LEU A 408 4.88 4.10 5.03
C LEU A 408 5.53 2.86 5.65
N SER A 409 5.00 1.69 5.32
CA SER A 409 5.56 0.40 5.71
C SER A 409 6.26 -0.19 4.49
N SER A 410 7.60 -0.11 4.45
CA SER A 410 8.40 -0.61 3.33
C SER A 410 9.82 -0.93 3.79
N VAL A 411 10.39 -2.01 3.25
CA VAL A 411 11.79 -2.37 3.48
C VAL A 411 12.73 -1.38 2.78
N VAL A 412 13.91 -1.18 3.34
CA VAL A 412 14.96 -0.40 2.67
C VAL A 412 15.59 -1.26 1.57
N GLY A 413 15.29 -0.98 0.31
CA GLY A 413 15.64 -1.91 -0.77
C GLY A 413 15.74 -1.33 -2.18
N ILE A 414 16.39 -2.09 -3.05
CA ILE A 414 16.52 -1.81 -4.48
C ILE A 414 16.10 -3.07 -5.24
N ASP A 415 15.17 -2.92 -6.17
CA ASP A 415 14.76 -3.98 -7.10
C ASP A 415 14.92 -3.51 -8.54
N PHE A 416 15.86 -4.11 -9.26
CA PHE A 416 16.09 -3.92 -10.70
C PHE A 416 15.91 -5.23 -11.47
N SER A 417 15.25 -6.23 -10.88
CA SER A 417 15.07 -7.53 -11.51
C SER A 417 14.25 -7.47 -12.79
N ASN A 418 14.30 -8.52 -13.63
CA ASN A 418 13.47 -8.65 -14.82
C ASN A 418 13.59 -7.43 -15.76
N ASN A 419 14.82 -7.16 -16.18
CA ASN A 419 15.17 -6.10 -17.12
C ASN A 419 16.20 -6.62 -18.14
N VAL A 420 16.79 -5.73 -18.92
CA VAL A 420 17.81 -6.03 -19.94
C VAL A 420 19.15 -5.38 -19.57
N LEU A 421 19.44 -5.23 -18.27
CA LEU A 421 20.66 -4.59 -17.78
C LEU A 421 21.89 -5.46 -18.06
N ASP A 422 23.00 -4.84 -18.43
CA ASP A 422 24.27 -5.50 -18.75
C ASP A 422 25.46 -4.87 -18.02
N GLY A 423 26.67 -5.36 -18.31
CA GLY A 423 27.89 -4.86 -17.69
C GLY A 423 28.11 -5.39 -16.26
N GLU A 424 29.10 -4.81 -15.58
CA GLU A 424 29.48 -5.24 -14.22
C GLU A 424 28.62 -4.55 -13.16
N ILE A 425 28.41 -5.22 -12.02
CA ILE A 425 27.71 -4.61 -10.89
C ILE A 425 28.64 -3.61 -10.17
N PRO A 426 28.23 -2.34 -10.00
CA PRO A 426 28.98 -1.34 -9.25
C PRO A 426 29.43 -1.80 -7.86
N VAL A 427 30.74 -1.70 -7.57
CA VAL A 427 31.30 -2.03 -6.24
C VAL A 427 30.69 -1.16 -5.13
N GLY A 428 30.32 0.07 -5.46
CA GLY A 428 29.67 0.99 -4.52
C GLY A 428 28.31 0.50 -4.00
N LEU A 429 27.58 -0.29 -4.79
CA LEU A 429 26.27 -0.83 -4.42
C LEU A 429 26.38 -1.81 -3.23
N PHE A 430 27.42 -2.64 -3.23
CA PHE A 430 27.74 -3.56 -2.14
C PHE A 430 28.40 -2.88 -0.91
N GLY A 431 28.56 -1.55 -0.96
CA GLY A 431 28.96 -0.71 0.17
C GLY A 431 27.79 -0.19 1.02
N LEU A 432 26.54 -0.43 0.59
CA LEU A 432 25.34 0.10 1.24
C LEU A 432 24.99 -0.69 2.51
N ARG A 433 25.38 -0.15 3.67
CA ARG A 433 25.27 -0.86 4.95
C ARG A 433 23.84 -0.97 5.48
N GLY A 434 22.98 -0.02 5.13
CA GLY A 434 21.58 0.02 5.55
C GLY A 434 20.60 -0.66 4.58
N LEU A 435 21.08 -1.15 3.44
CA LEU A 435 20.26 -1.87 2.47
C LEU A 435 19.83 -3.22 3.05
N GLN A 436 18.53 -3.51 3.01
CA GLN A 436 17.92 -4.73 3.53
C GLN A 436 17.51 -5.71 2.43
N TYR A 437 17.13 -5.20 1.26
CA TYR A 437 16.70 -5.99 0.11
C TYR A 437 17.43 -5.52 -1.15
N LEU A 438 18.05 -6.46 -1.86
CA LEU A 438 18.66 -6.19 -3.16
C LEU A 438 18.26 -7.30 -4.13
N ASN A 439 17.58 -6.93 -5.21
CA ASN A 439 17.24 -7.85 -6.27
C ASN A 439 17.70 -7.31 -7.63
N LEU A 440 18.56 -8.08 -8.31
CA LEU A 440 19.10 -7.81 -9.64
C LEU A 440 18.88 -9.00 -10.59
N SER A 441 18.02 -9.95 -10.22
CA SER A 441 17.84 -11.19 -10.97
C SER A 441 17.23 -10.98 -12.35
N HIS A 442 17.35 -11.98 -13.22
CA HIS A 442 16.79 -11.94 -14.58
C HIS A 442 17.25 -10.69 -15.37
N ASN A 443 18.58 -10.59 -15.53
CA ASN A 443 19.25 -9.56 -16.32
C ASN A 443 20.42 -10.20 -17.09
N PHE A 444 21.25 -9.38 -17.75
CA PHE A 444 22.46 -9.79 -18.48
C PHE A 444 23.74 -9.31 -17.78
N LEU A 445 23.71 -9.14 -16.46
CA LEU A 445 24.85 -8.66 -15.67
C LEU A 445 26.00 -9.68 -15.72
N GLN A 446 27.23 -9.18 -15.74
CA GLN A 446 28.44 -9.98 -15.88
C GLN A 446 29.54 -9.53 -14.91
N GLY A 447 30.71 -10.14 -15.02
CA GLY A 447 31.86 -9.83 -14.15
C GLY A 447 31.76 -10.52 -12.78
N ARG A 448 32.55 -10.04 -11.82
CA ARG A 448 32.65 -10.63 -10.48
C ARG A 448 31.72 -9.92 -9.50
N VAL A 449 31.13 -10.67 -8.57
CA VAL A 449 30.34 -10.09 -7.49
C VAL A 449 31.25 -9.53 -6.39
N PRO A 450 31.08 -8.27 -5.97
CA PRO A 450 31.82 -7.70 -4.84
C PRO A 450 31.52 -8.38 -3.50
N ASP A 451 32.40 -8.19 -2.51
CA ASP A 451 32.23 -8.79 -1.17
C ASP A 451 31.01 -8.23 -0.42
N LEU A 452 30.26 -9.13 0.21
CA LEU A 452 29.03 -8.84 0.95
C LEU A 452 29.25 -8.32 2.38
N GLU A 453 30.47 -8.38 2.92
CA GLU A 453 30.77 -8.16 4.35
C GLU A 453 30.37 -6.77 4.87
N LYS A 454 30.18 -5.79 3.99
CA LYS A 454 29.79 -4.42 4.34
C LYS A 454 28.29 -4.20 4.43
N MET A 455 27.46 -5.12 3.92
CA MET A 455 26.00 -4.97 3.83
C MET A 455 25.29 -5.46 5.11
N TRP A 456 25.58 -4.84 6.25
CA TRP A 456 25.20 -5.37 7.58
C TRP A 456 23.70 -5.54 7.82
N SER A 457 22.86 -4.79 7.12
CA SER A 457 21.40 -4.87 7.24
C SER A 457 20.74 -5.80 6.23
N LEU A 458 21.51 -6.45 5.35
CA LEU A 458 20.98 -7.26 4.26
C LEU A 458 20.20 -8.48 4.80
N ARG A 459 18.95 -8.60 4.36
CA ARG A 459 18.02 -9.69 4.70
C ARG A 459 17.69 -10.57 3.51
N ALA A 460 17.70 -10.01 2.31
CA ALA A 460 17.40 -10.72 1.08
C ALA A 460 18.29 -10.23 -0.06
N LEU A 461 18.92 -11.17 -0.76
CA LEU A 461 19.74 -10.94 -1.93
C LEU A 461 19.35 -11.93 -3.03
N ASP A 462 18.94 -11.41 -4.17
CA ASP A 462 18.72 -12.20 -5.38
C ASP A 462 19.51 -11.59 -6.54
N ILE A 463 20.45 -12.37 -7.08
CA ILE A 463 21.22 -12.05 -8.28
C ILE A 463 21.20 -13.21 -9.28
N SER A 464 20.18 -14.06 -9.17
CA SER A 464 19.99 -15.23 -10.02
C SER A 464 19.76 -14.85 -11.49
N HIS A 465 19.86 -15.81 -12.41
CA HIS A 465 19.57 -15.61 -13.83
C HIS A 465 20.32 -14.42 -14.44
N ASN A 466 21.66 -14.48 -14.37
CA ASN A 466 22.58 -13.51 -14.93
C ASN A 466 23.79 -14.24 -15.57
N SER A 467 24.81 -13.48 -15.99
CA SER A 467 26.09 -14.00 -16.51
C SER A 467 27.26 -13.71 -15.55
N LEU A 468 27.00 -13.67 -14.24
CA LEU A 468 28.01 -13.37 -13.22
C LEU A 468 29.01 -14.53 -13.12
N SER A 469 30.27 -14.21 -12.86
CA SER A 469 31.37 -15.17 -12.94
C SER A 469 32.40 -14.96 -11.82
N GLY A 470 33.36 -15.89 -11.73
CA GLY A 470 34.36 -15.91 -10.67
C GLY A 470 33.89 -16.71 -9.46
N HIS A 471 34.49 -16.44 -8.31
CA HIS A 471 34.16 -17.14 -7.07
C HIS A 471 32.97 -16.46 -6.40
N ILE A 472 32.19 -17.23 -5.64
CA ILE A 472 31.15 -16.68 -4.77
C ILE A 472 31.81 -15.73 -3.75
N PRO A 473 31.23 -14.54 -3.50
CA PRO A 473 31.75 -13.54 -2.56
C PRO A 473 31.92 -14.13 -1.15
N GLY A 474 32.87 -13.63 -0.35
CA GLY A 474 33.46 -14.27 0.85
C GLY A 474 32.59 -15.04 1.86
N ASN A 475 32.69 -14.73 3.17
CA ASN A 475 31.99 -15.47 4.23
C ASN A 475 30.69 -14.74 4.62
N ILE A 476 29.53 -15.32 4.34
CA ILE A 476 28.24 -14.74 4.71
C ILE A 476 27.80 -15.08 6.14
N SER A 477 28.60 -15.81 6.91
CA SER A 477 28.33 -16.08 8.32
C SER A 477 28.22 -14.79 9.17
N SER A 478 28.77 -13.68 8.67
CA SER A 478 28.64 -12.35 9.28
C SER A 478 27.25 -11.72 9.06
N LEU A 479 26.51 -12.14 8.05
CA LEU A 479 25.15 -11.66 7.73
C LEU A 479 24.11 -12.51 8.45
N GLN A 480 23.96 -12.30 9.76
CA GLN A 480 23.07 -13.10 10.60
C GLN A 480 21.60 -12.93 10.20
N ASP A 481 21.20 -11.71 9.83
CA ASP A 481 19.84 -11.37 9.43
C ASP A 481 19.50 -11.77 7.97
N LEU A 482 20.47 -12.31 7.22
CA LEU A 482 20.21 -12.82 5.86
C LEU A 482 19.32 -14.06 5.94
N THR A 483 18.28 -14.05 5.12
CA THR A 483 17.11 -14.93 5.23
C THR A 483 16.63 -15.39 3.87
N LEU A 484 16.96 -14.67 2.80
CA LEU A 484 16.85 -15.13 1.42
C LEU A 484 18.17 -14.86 0.69
N LEU A 485 18.63 -15.85 -0.05
CA LEU A 485 19.79 -15.75 -0.93
C LEU A 485 19.52 -16.59 -2.18
N ASP A 486 19.67 -15.99 -3.34
CA ASP A 486 19.64 -16.70 -4.61
C ASP A 486 20.76 -16.21 -5.55
N LEU A 487 21.67 -17.13 -5.89
CA LEU A 487 22.78 -16.95 -6.82
C LEU A 487 22.69 -17.93 -8.01
N SER A 488 21.52 -18.55 -8.20
CA SER A 488 21.33 -19.60 -9.19
C SER A 488 21.43 -19.08 -10.63
N TYR A 489 21.64 -19.98 -11.59
CA TYR A 489 21.68 -19.70 -13.02
C TYR A 489 22.65 -18.56 -13.38
N ASN A 490 23.92 -18.76 -13.01
CA ASN A 490 25.04 -17.88 -13.31
C ASN A 490 26.24 -18.70 -13.80
N CYS A 491 27.41 -18.07 -13.95
CA CYS A 491 28.68 -18.70 -14.32
C CYS A 491 29.67 -18.72 -13.14
N PHE A 492 29.18 -18.86 -11.89
CA PHE A 492 30.05 -18.99 -10.73
C PHE A 492 30.86 -20.28 -10.79
N SER A 493 32.07 -20.21 -10.24
CA SER A 493 33.05 -21.29 -10.26
C SER A 493 33.80 -21.40 -8.94
N GLY A 494 34.43 -22.55 -8.71
CA GLY A 494 35.27 -22.79 -7.54
C GLY A 494 34.55 -23.57 -6.44
N PHE A 495 35.16 -23.59 -5.25
CA PHE A 495 34.75 -24.46 -4.14
C PHE A 495 34.10 -23.68 -2.99
N VAL A 496 32.87 -24.04 -2.63
CA VAL A 496 32.10 -23.45 -1.52
C VAL A 496 32.18 -24.34 -0.29
N THR A 497 32.76 -23.81 0.77
CA THR A 497 32.98 -24.52 2.03
C THR A 497 31.82 -24.35 3.01
N LYS A 498 31.65 -25.30 3.94
CA LYS A 498 30.78 -25.25 5.12
C LYS A 498 31.02 -24.06 6.03
N LYS A 499 32.25 -23.57 6.07
CA LYS A 499 32.63 -22.42 6.89
C LYS A 499 32.10 -21.08 6.37
N GLN A 500 31.65 -21.00 5.12
CA GLN A 500 31.16 -19.76 4.52
C GLN A 500 29.69 -19.46 4.85
N GLY A 501 28.96 -20.37 5.51
CA GLY A 501 27.59 -20.13 6.00
C GLY A 501 26.47 -20.30 4.98
N TYR A 502 26.80 -20.62 3.73
CA TYR A 502 25.87 -20.76 2.60
C TYR A 502 24.86 -21.91 2.69
N TRP A 503 25.13 -22.91 3.51
CA TRP A 503 24.27 -24.08 3.72
C TRP A 503 22.91 -23.75 4.36
N ARG A 504 22.72 -22.51 4.83
CA ARG A 504 21.42 -21.97 5.25
C ARG A 504 20.43 -21.82 4.08
N PHE A 505 20.91 -21.83 2.84
CA PHE A 505 20.12 -21.51 1.64
C PHE A 505 20.20 -22.66 0.61
N PRO A 506 19.41 -23.73 0.77
CA PRO A 506 19.36 -24.80 -0.21
C PRO A 506 18.82 -24.29 -1.56
N GLY A 507 19.42 -24.72 -2.67
CA GLY A 507 18.99 -24.33 -4.02
C GLY A 507 19.59 -23.01 -4.54
N ALA A 508 20.15 -22.16 -3.67
CA ALA A 508 20.72 -20.85 -4.03
C ALA A 508 21.87 -20.90 -5.05
N PHE A 509 22.39 -22.09 -5.38
CA PHE A 509 23.52 -22.28 -6.31
C PHE A 509 23.14 -23.06 -7.56
N ALA A 510 21.87 -23.42 -7.74
CA ALA A 510 21.39 -24.20 -8.89
C ALA A 510 21.88 -23.61 -10.22
N GLY A 511 22.14 -24.45 -11.21
CA GLY A 511 22.49 -23.97 -12.56
C GLY A 511 23.87 -23.30 -12.72
N ASN A 512 24.77 -23.38 -11.74
CA ASN A 512 26.18 -22.95 -11.87
C ASN A 512 27.09 -24.18 -12.16
N PRO A 513 27.53 -24.40 -13.41
CA PRO A 513 28.15 -25.68 -13.81
C PRO A 513 29.56 -25.92 -13.25
N ASP A 514 30.32 -24.84 -13.03
CA ASP A 514 31.72 -24.92 -12.57
C ASP A 514 31.86 -24.74 -11.05
N LEU A 515 30.73 -24.70 -10.34
CA LEU A 515 30.68 -24.53 -8.90
C LEU A 515 30.62 -25.89 -8.20
N CYS A 516 31.40 -26.04 -7.12
CA CYS A 516 31.38 -27.23 -6.29
C CYS A 516 31.08 -26.92 -4.82
N LEU A 517 30.14 -27.66 -4.24
CA LEU A 517 29.75 -27.56 -2.84
C LEU A 517 30.45 -28.65 -2.00
N GLU A 518 30.96 -28.29 -0.82
CA GLU A 518 31.64 -29.23 0.09
C GLU A 518 30.71 -30.36 0.58
N SER A 519 31.01 -31.60 0.19
CA SER A 519 30.24 -32.78 0.61
C SER A 519 30.44 -33.12 2.09
N SER A 520 29.67 -34.10 2.61
CA SER A 520 29.84 -34.60 3.98
C SER A 520 31.23 -35.19 4.25
N ASP A 521 31.94 -35.60 3.21
CA ASP A 521 33.27 -36.22 3.30
C ASP A 521 34.41 -35.20 3.10
N GLY A 522 34.10 -33.89 3.02
CA GLY A 522 35.08 -32.81 2.83
C GLY A 522 35.65 -32.72 1.42
N GLY A 523 35.09 -33.47 0.47
CA GLY A 523 35.45 -33.47 -0.94
C GLY A 523 34.49 -32.67 -1.81
N CYS A 524 34.85 -32.51 -3.08
CA CYS A 524 33.96 -32.02 -4.12
C CYS A 524 33.20 -33.21 -4.71
N ASP A 525 31.86 -33.21 -4.66
CA ASP A 525 31.05 -34.26 -5.31
C ASP A 525 30.56 -33.74 -6.69
N PRO A 526 31.09 -34.25 -7.82
CA PRO A 526 30.67 -33.84 -9.15
C PRO A 526 29.25 -34.32 -9.51
N ALA A 527 28.68 -35.26 -8.74
CA ALA A 527 27.36 -35.85 -8.99
C ALA A 527 26.22 -35.07 -8.31
N SER A 528 26.53 -34.11 -7.44
CA SER A 528 25.55 -33.24 -6.79
C SER A 528 25.53 -31.86 -7.46
N LEU A 529 25.13 -31.80 -8.73
CA LEU A 529 24.69 -30.52 -9.30
C LEU A 529 23.54 -30.01 -8.41
N PRO A 530 23.57 -28.74 -7.94
CA PRO A 530 22.50 -28.21 -7.12
C PRO A 530 21.16 -28.31 -7.86
N VAL A 531 20.31 -29.22 -7.39
CA VAL A 531 18.99 -29.52 -7.97
C VAL A 531 18.02 -28.43 -7.56
N VAL A 532 17.17 -28.03 -8.51
CA VAL A 532 16.03 -27.13 -8.31
C VAL A 532 15.19 -27.64 -7.12
N PRO A 533 15.02 -26.87 -6.02
CA PRO A 533 14.04 -27.22 -5.02
C PRO A 533 12.65 -27.16 -5.68
N GLY A 534 11.91 -28.28 -5.61
CA GLY A 534 10.57 -28.37 -6.19
C GLY A 534 9.65 -27.27 -5.68
N ASN A 535 8.92 -26.67 -6.61
CA ASN A 535 7.94 -25.59 -6.49
C ASN A 535 7.31 -25.47 -5.10
N ALA A 536 7.63 -24.37 -4.41
CA ALA A 536 6.91 -23.89 -3.23
C ALA A 536 6.41 -22.44 -3.40
N LEU A 537 6.35 -21.95 -4.64
CA LEU A 537 5.67 -20.70 -5.02
C LEU A 537 4.90 -20.97 -6.31
N GLU A 538 3.81 -21.74 -6.23
CA GLU A 538 2.81 -21.76 -7.30
C GLU A 538 2.03 -20.46 -7.24
N GLY A 539 2.13 -19.69 -8.31
CA GLY A 539 1.45 -18.40 -8.41
C GLY A 539 1.51 -17.70 -9.75
N GLU A 540 2.22 -18.18 -10.78
CA GLU A 540 2.08 -17.65 -12.15
C GLU A 540 2.24 -18.81 -13.15
N GLU A 541 1.28 -18.93 -14.06
CA GLU A 541 1.35 -19.83 -15.20
C GLU A 541 2.47 -19.34 -16.14
N ASP A 542 3.57 -20.10 -16.20
CA ASP A 542 4.64 -19.94 -17.18
C ASP A 542 4.08 -19.98 -18.62
N GLU A 543 3.87 -18.83 -19.25
CA GLU A 543 4.05 -18.72 -20.71
C GLU A 543 5.55 -18.73 -21.01
N GLY A 544 6.09 -19.95 -20.95
CA GLY A 544 7.51 -20.24 -20.96
C GLY A 544 8.27 -19.72 -22.20
N SER A 545 9.44 -19.16 -21.88
CA SER A 545 10.65 -19.08 -22.68
C SER A 545 10.73 -20.07 -23.85
N ILE A 546 11.12 -19.57 -25.03
CA ILE A 546 11.43 -20.38 -26.21
C ILE A 546 12.39 -21.50 -25.80
N SER A 547 11.89 -22.74 -25.80
CA SER A 547 12.68 -23.93 -25.53
C SER A 547 13.97 -23.92 -26.36
N VAL A 548 15.10 -24.24 -25.75
CA VAL A 548 16.40 -24.37 -26.43
C VAL A 548 16.27 -25.31 -27.64
N TRP A 549 15.40 -26.32 -27.58
CA TRP A 549 15.08 -27.18 -28.72
C TRP A 549 14.38 -26.42 -29.86
N VAL A 550 13.44 -25.53 -29.54
CA VAL A 550 12.74 -24.69 -30.52
C VAL A 550 13.70 -23.65 -31.12
N PHE A 551 14.60 -23.07 -30.32
CA PHE A 551 15.67 -22.18 -30.82
C PHE A 551 16.67 -22.92 -31.71
N CYS A 552 17.14 -24.10 -31.31
CA CYS A 552 18.04 -24.91 -32.12
C CYS A 552 17.35 -25.38 -33.41
N LEU A 553 16.06 -25.75 -33.35
CA LEU A 553 15.28 -26.13 -34.52
C LEU A 553 15.07 -24.93 -35.46
N SER A 554 14.75 -23.75 -34.93
CA SER A 554 14.58 -22.53 -35.74
C SER A 554 15.89 -22.08 -36.37
N ALA A 555 17.01 -22.11 -35.63
CA ALA A 555 18.34 -21.82 -36.16
C ALA A 555 18.76 -22.82 -37.25
N PHE A 556 18.50 -24.12 -37.04
CA PHE A 556 18.79 -25.17 -38.03
C PHE A 556 17.95 -25.00 -39.30
N LEU A 557 16.64 -24.74 -39.16
CA LEU A 557 15.75 -24.46 -40.29
C LEU A 557 16.18 -23.20 -41.03
N SER A 558 16.52 -22.13 -40.31
CA SER A 558 17.00 -20.85 -40.89
C SER A 558 18.28 -21.03 -41.71
N PHE A 559 19.25 -21.78 -41.16
CA PHE A 559 20.49 -22.10 -41.85
C PHE A 559 20.25 -22.96 -43.10
N TYR A 560 19.37 -23.96 -43.01
CA TYR A 560 19.05 -24.85 -44.13
C TYR A 560 18.30 -24.13 -45.26
N PHE A 561 17.31 -23.29 -44.93
CA PHE A 561 16.59 -22.46 -45.90
C PHE A 561 17.48 -21.37 -46.50
N GLY A 562 18.37 -20.76 -45.70
CA GLY A 562 19.39 -19.83 -46.20
C GLY A 562 20.35 -20.50 -47.18
N GLY A 563 20.81 -21.72 -46.88
CA GLY A 563 21.61 -22.54 -47.79
C GLY A 563 20.88 -22.88 -49.09
N LEU A 564 19.62 -23.37 -49.00
CA LEU A 564 18.80 -23.67 -50.18
C LEU A 564 18.53 -22.42 -51.05
N ALA A 565 18.23 -21.27 -50.43
CA ALA A 565 18.01 -20.01 -51.15
C ALA A 565 19.28 -19.54 -51.88
N LEU A 566 20.47 -19.74 -51.29
CA LEU A 566 21.75 -19.46 -51.93
C LEU A 566 22.04 -20.40 -53.12
N PHE A 567 21.64 -21.67 -53.07
CA PHE A 567 21.81 -22.63 -54.18
C PHE A 567 20.72 -22.56 -55.26
N CYS A 568 19.52 -22.09 -54.92
CA CYS A 568 18.42 -21.86 -55.87
C CYS A 568 18.52 -20.50 -56.59
N SER A 569 19.33 -19.56 -56.09
CA SER A 569 19.63 -18.29 -56.77
C SER A 569 20.64 -18.50 -57.90
N PRO A 570 20.29 -18.27 -59.18
CA PRO A 570 21.20 -18.45 -60.31
C PRO A 570 22.45 -17.55 -60.23
N ARG A 571 22.32 -16.37 -59.60
CA ARG A 571 23.42 -15.42 -59.42
C ARG A 571 24.41 -15.87 -58.35
N ALA A 572 23.92 -16.39 -57.22
CA ALA A 572 24.78 -16.88 -56.13
C ALA A 572 25.48 -18.20 -56.52
N ARG A 573 24.77 -19.09 -57.24
CA ARG A 573 25.35 -20.34 -57.75
C ARG A 573 26.54 -20.10 -58.69
N ASN A 574 26.44 -19.11 -59.59
CA ASN A 574 27.53 -18.75 -60.50
C ASN A 574 28.72 -18.07 -59.81
N TYR A 575 28.51 -17.49 -58.62
CA TYR A 575 29.57 -16.87 -57.82
C TYR A 575 30.30 -17.90 -56.94
N ILE A 576 29.57 -18.87 -56.38
CA ILE A 576 30.10 -19.92 -55.50
C ILE A 576 30.81 -21.02 -56.30
N LEU A 577 30.26 -21.42 -57.45
CA LEU A 577 30.84 -22.45 -58.32
C LEU A 577 31.84 -21.89 -59.34
N GLN A 578 32.67 -20.90 -58.99
CA GLN A 578 33.79 -20.48 -59.84
C GLN A 578 34.80 -21.63 -60.03
N THR A 579 34.48 -22.60 -60.87
CA THR A 579 35.44 -23.44 -61.55
C THR A 579 36.13 -22.58 -62.59
N LYS A 580 37.38 -22.21 -62.32
CA LYS A 580 38.29 -21.71 -63.34
C LYS A 580 38.47 -22.78 -64.42
N ALA A 581 37.83 -22.56 -65.57
CA ALA A 581 38.31 -22.70 -66.95
C ALA A 581 37.11 -22.80 -67.90
#